data_AF-A0A376VFG8-F1
#
_entry.id   AF-A0A376VFG8-F1
#
_cell.length_a   1.000
_cell.length_b   1.000
_cell.length_c   1.000
_cell.angle_alpha   90.00
_cell.angle_beta   90.00
_cell.angle_gamma   90.00
#
_symmetry.space_group_name_H-M   'P 1'
#
loop_
_entity.id
_entity.type
_entity.pdbx_description
1 polymer ?
#
loop_
_entity_poly.entity_id
_entity_poly.type
_entity_poly.pdbx_seq_one_letter_code
_entity_poly.pdbx_strand_id
1 'polypeptide(L)'
;MMANIWWSLPLTLIVFFAARKLAARYKFPLLNPLLVAMVVIIPFLMLTGISYDSYFKGSEVLNDLLQPAVVALAYPLYEQLHQIRARWKSIITICFIGSVVAMVTGTSVALLMGASPEIAASILPKSVTTPIAMAVGGSIGGIPAISAVCVIFVGILGAVFGHTLLNAMLFVPKLRAVWRWGQPRTPSVRRAAPSWIIRKVRLVRWHWCYAGLLLR
;
A
#
# COMPACT_ATOMS: atom_id res chain seq x y z
N MET A 1 -19.89 -16.92 12.91
CA MET A 1 -18.45 -16.69 12.66
C MET A 1 -17.88 -17.73 11.71
N MET A 2 -17.93 -19.03 12.06
CA MET A 2 -17.37 -20.10 11.23
C MET A 2 -18.01 -20.21 9.84
N ALA A 3 -19.33 -20.06 9.67
CA ALA A 3 -19.97 -20.27 8.36
C ALA A 3 -19.45 -19.34 7.22
N ASN A 4 -19.03 -18.11 7.54
CA ASN A 4 -18.61 -17.15 6.52
C ASN A 4 -17.17 -17.35 6.05
N ILE A 5 -16.31 -17.82 6.94
CA ILE A 5 -14.89 -18.10 6.68
C ILE A 5 -14.71 -19.10 5.51
N TRP A 6 -15.60 -20.09 5.40
CA TRP A 6 -15.42 -21.21 4.46
C TRP A 6 -15.57 -20.80 3.01
N TRP A 7 -16.30 -19.71 2.72
CA TRP A 7 -16.47 -19.21 1.36
C TRP A 7 -15.66 -17.94 1.10
N SER A 8 -15.55 -17.01 2.06
CA SER A 8 -14.89 -15.71 1.83
C SER A 8 -13.37 -15.82 1.72
N LEU A 9 -12.72 -16.61 2.57
CA LEU A 9 -11.26 -16.77 2.57
C LEU A 9 -10.77 -17.44 1.28
N PRO A 10 -11.33 -18.59 0.85
CA PRO A 10 -10.95 -19.21 -0.41
C PRO A 10 -11.24 -18.31 -1.62
N LEU A 11 -12.37 -17.60 -1.62
CA LEU A 11 -12.71 -16.65 -2.68
C LEU A 11 -11.63 -15.58 -2.82
N THR A 12 -11.27 -14.90 -1.73
CA THR A 12 -10.24 -13.85 -1.72
C THR A 12 -8.89 -14.38 -2.17
N LEU A 13 -8.48 -15.57 -1.70
CA LEU A 13 -7.22 -16.20 -2.08
C LEU A 13 -7.20 -16.58 -3.57
N ILE A 14 -8.25 -17.23 -4.08
CA ILE A 14 -8.35 -17.65 -5.48
C ILE A 14 -8.30 -16.42 -6.39
N VAL A 15 -9.10 -15.40 -6.10
CA VAL A 15 -9.13 -14.15 -6.88
C VAL A 15 -7.76 -13.47 -6.84
N PHE A 16 -7.12 -13.37 -5.66
CA PHE A 16 -5.80 -12.75 -5.53
C PHE A 16 -4.72 -13.52 -6.30
N PHE A 17 -4.68 -14.85 -6.20
CA PHE A 17 -3.70 -15.66 -6.95
C PHE A 17 -3.94 -15.61 -8.46
N ALA A 18 -5.20 -15.62 -8.90
CA ALA A 18 -5.57 -15.45 -10.30
C ALA A 18 -5.15 -14.05 -10.82
N ALA A 19 -5.46 -12.99 -10.07
CA ALA A 19 -5.05 -11.62 -10.37
C ALA A 19 -3.52 -11.49 -10.42
N ARG A 20 -2.81 -12.12 -9.50
CA ARG A 20 -1.34 -12.14 -9.49
C ARG A 20 -0.75 -12.87 -10.69
N LYS A 21 -1.34 -14.02 -11.09
CA LYS A 21 -0.92 -14.75 -12.29
C LYS A 21 -1.19 -13.94 -13.56
N LEU A 22 -2.31 -13.22 -13.60
CA LEU A 22 -2.66 -12.33 -14.70
C LEU A 22 -1.69 -11.15 -14.80
N ALA A 23 -1.40 -10.48 -13.68
CA ALA A 23 -0.44 -9.37 -13.59
C ALA A 23 0.98 -9.80 -13.97
N ALA A 24 1.37 -11.04 -13.66
CA ALA A 24 2.66 -11.59 -14.06
C ALA A 24 2.75 -11.85 -15.57
N ARG A 25 1.63 -12.18 -16.21
CA ARG A 25 1.54 -12.46 -17.65
C ARG A 25 1.44 -11.18 -18.48
N TYR A 26 0.62 -10.24 -18.03
CA TYR A 26 0.38 -8.96 -18.67
C TYR A 26 1.01 -7.86 -17.83
N LYS A 27 2.14 -7.39 -18.31
CA LYS A 27 3.00 -6.49 -17.59
C LYS A 27 2.55 -5.01 -17.71
N PHE A 28 1.27 -4.73 -17.51
CA PHE A 28 0.72 -3.38 -17.57
C PHE A 28 0.70 -2.71 -16.19
N PRO A 29 1.02 -1.40 -16.07
CA PRO A 29 1.02 -0.68 -14.79
C PRO A 29 -0.33 -0.67 -14.05
N LEU A 30 -1.44 -0.77 -14.79
CA LEU A 30 -2.79 -0.81 -14.21
C LEU A 30 -3.21 -2.22 -13.72
N LEU A 31 -2.48 -3.27 -14.11
CA LEU A 31 -2.76 -4.65 -13.67
C LEU A 31 -2.12 -4.95 -12.30
N ASN A 32 -2.35 -4.06 -11.33
CA ASN A 32 -1.98 -4.33 -9.96
C ASN A 32 -2.89 -5.45 -9.42
N PRO A 33 -2.34 -6.56 -8.87
CA PRO A 33 -3.14 -7.65 -8.33
C PRO A 33 -4.20 -7.19 -7.31
N LEU A 34 -3.91 -6.15 -6.54
CA LEU A 34 -4.86 -5.56 -5.59
C LEU A 34 -6.05 -4.92 -6.30
N LEU A 35 -5.79 -4.12 -7.33
CA LEU A 35 -6.82 -3.41 -8.10
C LEU A 35 -7.72 -4.40 -8.83
N VAL A 36 -7.11 -5.39 -9.50
CA VAL A 36 -7.84 -6.46 -10.19
C VAL A 36 -8.69 -7.25 -9.21
N ALA A 37 -8.15 -7.59 -8.03
CA ALA A 37 -8.94 -8.30 -7.01
C ALA A 37 -10.14 -7.47 -6.53
N MET A 38 -9.99 -6.17 -6.29
CA MET A 38 -11.11 -5.30 -5.91
C MET A 38 -12.19 -5.22 -7.00
N VAL A 39 -11.78 -5.02 -8.25
CA VAL A 39 -12.69 -4.94 -9.40
C VAL A 39 -13.44 -6.25 -9.65
N VAL A 40 -12.89 -7.39 -9.23
CA VAL A 40 -13.56 -8.69 -9.32
C VAL A 40 -14.46 -8.95 -8.10
N ILE A 41 -13.98 -8.67 -6.89
CA ILE A 41 -14.69 -9.00 -5.64
C ILE A 41 -15.90 -8.07 -5.44
N ILE A 42 -15.78 -6.77 -5.69
CA ILE A 42 -16.88 -5.81 -5.46
C ILE A 42 -18.12 -6.18 -6.30
N PRO A 43 -18.04 -6.38 -7.64
CA PRO A 43 -19.19 -6.81 -8.42
C PRO A 43 -19.68 -8.20 -8.03
N PHE A 44 -18.78 -9.11 -7.66
CA PHE A 44 -19.17 -10.45 -7.19
C PHE A 44 -20.04 -10.37 -5.94
N LEU A 45 -19.69 -9.53 -4.96
CA LEU A 45 -20.52 -9.31 -3.76
C LEU A 45 -21.87 -8.68 -4.13
N MET A 46 -21.89 -7.71 -5.05
CA MET A 46 -23.13 -7.07 -5.50
C MET A 46 -24.06 -8.05 -6.23
N LEU A 47 -23.52 -8.92 -7.09
CA LEU A 47 -24.30 -9.92 -7.83
C LEU A 47 -24.82 -11.07 -6.95
N THR A 48 -24.05 -11.47 -5.93
CA THR A 48 -24.44 -12.52 -4.98
C THR A 48 -25.32 -12.00 -3.84
N GLY A 49 -25.47 -10.67 -3.71
CA GLY A 49 -26.26 -10.03 -2.66
C GLY A 49 -25.71 -10.22 -1.25
N ILE A 50 -24.44 -10.64 -1.12
CA ILE A 50 -23.82 -10.89 0.18
C ILE A 50 -23.44 -9.56 0.83
N SER A 51 -23.84 -9.37 2.09
CA SER A 51 -23.48 -8.15 2.82
C SER A 51 -21.97 -8.03 3.03
N TYR A 52 -21.44 -6.82 2.89
CA TYR A 52 -20.03 -6.52 3.13
C TYR A 52 -19.59 -6.93 4.53
N ASP A 53 -20.44 -6.72 5.54
CA ASP A 53 -20.16 -7.14 6.93
C ASP A 53 -19.92 -8.65 7.06
N SER A 54 -20.65 -9.47 6.30
CA SER A 54 -20.47 -10.92 6.31
C SER A 54 -19.15 -11.34 5.67
N TYR A 55 -18.77 -10.68 4.57
CA TYR A 55 -17.49 -10.88 3.92
C TYR A 55 -16.30 -10.40 4.78
N PHE A 56 -16.46 -9.24 5.44
CA PHE A 56 -15.45 -8.66 6.31
C PHE A 56 -15.18 -9.57 7.53
N LYS A 57 -16.24 -10.07 8.17
CA LYS A 57 -16.15 -11.08 9.24
C LYS A 57 -15.54 -12.39 8.76
N GLY A 58 -15.88 -12.83 7.54
CA GLY A 58 -15.29 -14.04 6.97
C GLY A 58 -13.79 -13.90 6.62
N SER A 59 -13.31 -12.67 6.45
CA SER A 59 -11.91 -12.36 6.15
C SER A 59 -11.09 -11.93 7.39
N GLU A 60 -11.64 -12.12 8.59
CA GLU A 60 -11.03 -11.72 9.87
C GLU A 60 -9.60 -12.27 10.02
N VAL A 61 -9.37 -13.54 9.68
CA VAL A 61 -8.02 -14.14 9.71
C VAL A 61 -7.02 -13.38 8.84
N LEU A 62 -7.43 -12.90 7.66
CA LEU A 62 -6.56 -12.09 6.81
C LEU A 62 -6.31 -10.71 7.44
N ASN A 63 -7.35 -10.10 8.00
CA ASN A 63 -7.25 -8.82 8.69
C ASN A 63 -6.32 -8.90 9.91
N ASP A 64 -6.38 -9.99 10.68
CA ASP A 64 -5.51 -10.27 11.83
C ASP A 64 -4.05 -10.54 11.44
N LEU A 65 -3.82 -10.98 10.20
CA LEU A 65 -2.48 -11.10 9.64
C LEU A 65 -1.96 -9.76 9.10
N LEU A 66 -2.82 -8.74 8.90
CA LEU A 66 -2.37 -7.43 8.46
C LEU A 66 -1.59 -6.70 9.55
N GLN A 67 -1.95 -6.80 10.84
CA GLN A 67 -1.17 -6.15 11.90
C GLN A 67 0.28 -6.66 11.97
N PRO A 68 0.57 -7.98 12.05
CA PRO A 68 1.95 -8.46 12.04
C PRO A 68 2.67 -8.20 10.72
N ALA A 69 1.95 -8.13 9.59
CA ALA A 69 2.53 -7.72 8.31
C ALA A 69 2.97 -6.24 8.32
N VAL A 70 2.18 -5.34 8.92
CA VAL A 70 2.55 -3.92 9.08
C VAL A 70 3.77 -3.78 9.99
N VAL A 71 3.84 -4.55 11.09
CA VAL A 71 5.02 -4.58 11.97
C VAL A 71 6.25 -5.12 11.22
N ALA A 72 6.10 -6.17 10.42
CA ALA A 72 7.18 -6.70 9.59
C ALA A 72 7.69 -5.67 8.56
N LEU A 73 6.81 -4.79 8.05
CA LEU A 73 7.18 -3.69 7.16
C LEU A 73 8.01 -2.60 7.85
N ALA A 74 7.99 -2.52 9.19
CA ALA A 74 8.88 -1.63 9.94
C ALA A 74 10.33 -2.13 9.98
N TYR A 75 10.60 -3.41 9.71
CA TYR A 75 11.95 -3.97 9.70
C TYR A 75 12.91 -3.30 8.68
N PRO A 76 12.58 -3.15 7.38
CA PRO A 76 13.45 -2.43 6.44
C PRO A 76 13.69 -0.97 6.83
N LEU A 77 12.72 -0.34 7.51
CA LEU A 77 12.89 1.01 8.05
C LEU A 77 13.90 1.01 9.20
N TYR A 78 13.87 -0.02 10.05
CA TYR A 78 14.82 -0.21 11.14
C TYR A 78 16.26 -0.33 10.64
N GLU A 79 16.51 -1.12 9.58
CA GLU A 79 17.85 -1.26 8.98
C GLU A 79 18.41 0.08 8.47
N GLN A 80 17.54 0.99 8.00
CA GLN A 80 17.92 2.30 7.47
C GLN A 80 17.83 3.44 8.50
N LEU A 81 17.55 3.14 9.78
CA LEU A 81 17.41 4.15 10.83
C LEU A 81 18.62 5.07 10.94
N HIS A 82 19.83 4.58 10.67
CA HIS A 82 21.04 5.39 10.73
C HIS A 82 21.04 6.50 9.66
N GLN A 83 20.50 6.23 8.47
CA GLN A 83 20.37 7.22 7.39
C GLN A 83 19.22 8.19 7.66
N ILE A 84 18.11 7.68 8.21
CA ILE A 84 16.95 8.49 8.61
C ILE A 84 17.35 9.46 9.71
N ARG A 85 18.09 9.00 10.73
CA ARG A 85 18.60 9.84 11.82
C ARG A 85 19.56 10.91 11.32
N ALA A 86 20.30 10.70 10.24
CA ALA A 86 21.14 11.76 9.67
C ALA A 86 20.31 12.90 9.01
N ARG A 87 19.07 12.62 8.59
CA ARG A 87 18.21 13.55 7.84
C ARG A 87 16.84 13.82 8.51
N TRP A 88 16.71 13.47 9.78
CA TRP A 88 15.42 13.40 10.48
C TRP A 88 14.64 14.72 10.43
N LYS A 89 15.33 15.86 10.60
CA LYS A 89 14.71 17.19 10.53
C LYS A 89 14.01 17.41 9.19
N SER A 90 14.69 17.12 8.08
CA SER A 90 14.13 17.30 6.74
C SER A 90 12.96 16.35 6.48
N ILE A 91 13.07 15.08 6.91
CA ILE A 91 12.00 14.10 6.74
C ILE A 91 10.75 14.53 7.51
N ILE A 92 10.89 14.89 8.80
CA ILE A 92 9.76 15.29 9.63
C ILE A 92 9.11 16.55 9.07
N THR A 93 9.87 17.59 8.71
CA THR A 93 9.30 18.83 8.18
C THR A 93 8.53 18.60 6.88
N ILE A 94 9.10 17.84 5.93
CA ILE A 94 8.43 17.57 4.65
C ILE A 94 7.18 16.69 4.87
N CYS A 95 7.28 15.64 5.68
CA CYS A 95 6.14 14.77 5.98
C CYS A 95 5.04 15.53 6.73
N PHE A 96 5.39 16.42 7.66
CA PHE A 96 4.43 17.21 8.41
C PHE A 96 3.68 18.18 7.49
N ILE A 97 4.40 19.00 6.73
CA ILE A 97 3.80 19.95 5.79
C ILE A 97 2.96 19.19 4.75
N GLY A 98 3.51 18.12 4.17
CA GLY A 98 2.81 17.31 3.17
C GLY A 98 1.53 16.66 3.72
N SER A 99 1.57 16.16 4.95
CA SER A 99 0.39 15.55 5.59
C SER A 99 -0.68 16.60 5.91
N VAL A 100 -0.29 17.73 6.50
CA VAL A 100 -1.23 18.83 6.81
C VAL A 100 -1.87 19.36 5.53
N VAL A 101 -1.07 19.64 4.50
CA VAL A 101 -1.59 20.10 3.20
C VAL A 101 -2.53 19.06 2.61
N ALA A 102 -2.15 17.77 2.61
CA ALA A 102 -2.99 16.70 2.05
C ALA A 102 -4.31 16.49 2.82
N MET A 103 -4.30 16.65 4.15
CA MET A 103 -5.49 16.55 5.00
C MET A 103 -6.41 17.75 4.79
N VAL A 104 -5.87 18.97 4.85
CA VAL A 104 -6.65 20.21 4.68
C VAL A 104 -7.24 20.27 3.28
N THR A 105 -6.44 20.07 2.24
CA THR A 105 -6.95 20.11 0.85
C THR A 105 -8.00 19.03 0.59
N GLY A 106 -7.75 17.78 1.01
CA GLY A 106 -8.69 16.68 0.82
C GLY A 106 -10.01 16.89 1.55
N THR A 107 -9.95 17.32 2.81
CA THR A 107 -11.14 17.51 3.65
C THR A 107 -11.93 18.74 3.22
N SER A 108 -11.26 19.86 2.93
CA SER A 108 -11.93 21.07 2.46
C SER A 108 -12.66 20.82 1.13
N VAL A 109 -12.03 20.13 0.17
CA VAL A 109 -12.70 19.77 -1.08
C VAL A 109 -13.90 18.85 -0.83
N ALA A 110 -13.76 17.84 0.03
CA ALA A 110 -14.88 16.96 0.37
C ALA A 110 -16.06 17.70 1.00
N LEU A 111 -15.79 18.61 1.94
CA LEU A 111 -16.82 19.42 2.59
C LEU A 111 -17.47 20.42 1.61
N LEU A 112 -16.70 21.03 0.72
CA LEU A 112 -17.22 21.92 -0.33
C LEU A 112 -18.11 21.19 -1.34
N MET A 113 -17.86 19.90 -1.56
CA MET A 113 -18.72 19.03 -2.37
C MET A 113 -19.97 18.52 -1.62
N GLY A 114 -20.15 18.92 -0.36
CA GLY A 114 -21.30 18.51 0.46
C GLY A 114 -21.16 17.14 1.11
N ALA A 115 -19.95 16.61 1.29
CA ALA A 115 -19.75 15.35 2.00
C ALA A 115 -20.19 15.44 3.47
N SER A 116 -20.80 14.36 3.98
CA SER A 116 -21.17 14.27 5.40
C SER A 116 -19.91 14.27 6.29
N PRO A 117 -20.02 14.69 7.57
CA PRO A 117 -18.91 14.67 8.51
C PRO A 117 -18.26 13.29 8.64
N GLU A 118 -19.05 12.21 8.56
CA GLU A 118 -18.58 10.82 8.61
C GLU A 118 -17.71 10.45 7.38
N ILE A 119 -18.11 10.88 6.19
CA ILE A 119 -17.34 10.65 4.96
C ILE A 119 -16.07 11.52 4.97
N ALA A 120 -16.17 12.77 5.42
CA ALA A 120 -15.01 13.65 5.59
C ALA A 120 -13.99 13.05 6.58
N ALA A 121 -14.46 12.51 7.70
CA ALA A 121 -13.63 11.80 8.67
C ALA A 121 -12.95 10.57 8.05
N SER A 122 -13.64 9.86 7.15
CA SER A 122 -13.09 8.70 6.44
C SER A 122 -11.99 9.05 5.44
N ILE A 123 -12.03 10.25 4.86
CA ILE A 123 -11.09 10.74 3.85
C ILE A 123 -9.81 11.31 4.48
N LEU A 124 -9.88 11.81 5.71
CA LEU A 124 -8.74 12.38 6.44
C LEU A 124 -7.47 11.50 6.39
N PRO A 125 -7.51 10.19 6.72
CA PRO A 125 -6.33 9.34 6.71
C PRO A 125 -5.93 8.78 5.32
N LYS A 126 -6.39 9.35 4.20
CA LYS A 126 -6.14 8.83 2.83
C LYS A 126 -4.66 8.66 2.44
N SER A 127 -3.75 9.34 3.15
CA SER A 127 -2.30 9.35 2.84
C SER A 127 -1.49 8.32 3.64
N VAL A 128 -2.15 7.54 4.52
CA VAL A 128 -1.50 6.50 5.35
C VAL A 128 -1.71 5.12 4.72
N THR A 129 -1.00 4.09 5.18
CA THR A 129 -1.23 2.71 4.73
C THR A 129 -2.61 2.21 5.17
N THR A 130 -3.26 1.41 4.31
CA THR A 130 -4.66 0.98 4.46
C THR A 130 -5.03 0.50 5.87
N PRO A 131 -4.28 -0.40 6.54
CA PRO A 131 -4.67 -0.88 7.86
C PRO A 131 -4.62 0.23 8.93
N ILE A 132 -3.64 1.12 8.84
CA ILE A 132 -3.50 2.26 9.77
C ILE A 132 -4.62 3.26 9.52
N ALA A 133 -4.94 3.54 8.25
CA ALA A 133 -6.01 4.45 7.89
C ALA A 133 -7.39 3.96 8.34
N MET A 134 -7.66 2.66 8.25
CA MET A 134 -8.89 2.05 8.75
C MET A 134 -9.02 2.19 10.27
N ALA A 135 -7.92 1.95 11.01
CA ALA A 135 -7.90 2.07 12.47
C ALA A 135 -8.06 3.52 12.94
N VAL A 136 -7.38 4.47 12.27
CA VAL A 136 -7.52 5.90 12.55
C VAL A 136 -8.91 6.39 12.17
N GLY A 137 -9.40 6.03 10.98
CA GLY A 137 -10.72 6.38 10.46
C GLY A 137 -11.86 5.93 11.38
N GLY A 138 -11.79 4.69 11.89
CA GLY A 138 -12.76 4.20 12.87
C GLY A 138 -12.70 4.95 14.21
N SER A 139 -11.50 5.30 14.68
CA SER A 139 -11.31 6.06 15.93
C SER A 139 -11.86 7.49 15.87
N ILE A 140 -11.92 8.10 14.68
CA ILE A 140 -12.42 9.47 14.46
C ILE A 140 -13.89 9.51 14.01
N GLY A 141 -14.61 8.38 14.06
CA GLY A 141 -16.03 8.29 13.69
C GLY A 141 -16.30 8.21 12.19
N GLY A 142 -15.28 7.87 11.38
CA GLY A 142 -15.44 7.55 9.97
C GLY A 142 -15.78 6.08 9.71
N ILE A 143 -16.07 5.76 8.46
CA ILE A 143 -16.38 4.41 7.97
C ILE A 143 -15.07 3.77 7.44
N PRO A 144 -14.51 2.75 8.12
CA PRO A 144 -13.21 2.18 7.75
C PRO A 144 -13.15 1.65 6.31
N ALA A 145 -14.27 1.13 5.79
CA ALA A 145 -14.37 0.65 4.42
C ALA A 145 -14.11 1.78 3.39
N ILE A 146 -14.65 2.98 3.63
CA ILE A 146 -14.43 4.14 2.77
C ILE A 146 -12.97 4.59 2.85
N SER A 147 -12.40 4.65 4.05
CA SER A 147 -10.99 4.98 4.24
C SER A 147 -10.07 4.03 3.46
N ALA A 148 -10.36 2.72 3.48
CA ALA A 148 -9.57 1.74 2.76
C ALA A 148 -9.58 1.99 1.24
N VAL A 149 -10.75 2.23 0.67
CA VAL A 149 -10.91 2.51 -0.77
C VAL A 149 -10.20 3.81 -1.15
N CYS A 150 -10.36 4.88 -0.37
CA CYS A 150 -9.69 6.16 -0.61
C CYS A 150 -8.16 6.03 -0.61
N VAL A 151 -7.59 5.32 0.37
CA VAL A 151 -6.14 5.07 0.44
C VAL A 151 -5.66 4.28 -0.77
N ILE A 152 -6.36 3.23 -1.15
CA ILE A 152 -5.97 2.39 -2.28
C ILE A 152 -6.01 3.20 -3.58
N PHE A 153 -7.07 3.99 -3.77
CA PHE A 153 -7.22 4.87 -4.93
C PHE A 153 -6.06 5.88 -5.03
N VAL A 154 -5.78 6.61 -3.95
CA VAL A 154 -4.65 7.55 -3.89
C VAL A 154 -3.31 6.83 -4.07
N GLY A 155 -3.14 5.64 -3.50
CA GLY A 155 -1.93 4.84 -3.63
C GLY A 155 -1.67 4.38 -5.06
N ILE A 156 -2.70 3.94 -5.78
CA ILE A 156 -2.61 3.56 -7.19
C ILE A 156 -2.29 4.79 -8.05
N LEU A 157 -2.99 5.91 -7.85
CA LEU A 157 -2.70 7.15 -8.56
C LEU A 157 -1.25 7.60 -8.31
N GLY A 158 -0.78 7.54 -7.07
CA GLY A 158 0.60 7.84 -6.72
C GLY A 158 1.61 6.90 -7.38
N ALA A 159 1.31 5.61 -7.48
CA ALA A 159 2.18 4.64 -8.13
C ALA A 159 2.27 4.85 -9.66
N VAL A 160 1.15 5.20 -10.31
CA VAL A 160 1.08 5.40 -11.76
C VAL A 160 1.63 6.76 -12.16
N PHE A 161 1.20 7.84 -11.50
CA PHE A 161 1.57 9.21 -11.84
C PHE A 161 2.85 9.69 -11.16
N GLY A 162 3.28 9.05 -10.07
CA GLY A 162 4.43 9.49 -9.29
C GLY A 162 5.72 9.56 -10.11
N HIS A 163 5.99 8.55 -10.94
CA HIS A 163 7.16 8.58 -11.83
C HIS A 163 7.07 9.67 -12.88
N THR A 164 5.91 9.85 -13.50
CA THR A 164 5.68 10.88 -14.52
C THR A 164 5.81 12.28 -13.93
N LEU A 165 5.24 12.51 -12.74
CA LEU A 165 5.29 13.80 -12.05
C LEU A 165 6.71 14.11 -11.57
N LEU A 166 7.39 13.14 -10.94
CA LEU A 166 8.77 13.32 -10.55
C LEU A 166 9.64 13.64 -11.76
N ASN A 167 9.48 12.92 -12.89
CA ASN A 167 10.22 13.19 -14.12
C ASN A 167 9.88 14.56 -14.74
N ALA A 168 8.63 15.01 -14.67
CA ALA A 168 8.21 16.33 -15.14
C ALA A 168 8.77 17.47 -14.26
N MET A 169 8.88 17.24 -12.95
CA MET A 169 9.43 18.20 -11.99
C MET A 169 10.97 18.14 -11.88
N LEU A 170 11.65 17.27 -12.65
CA LEU A 170 13.12 17.10 -12.64
C LEU A 170 13.87 18.25 -13.33
N PHE A 171 14.06 19.33 -12.59
CA PHE A 171 15.16 20.29 -12.75
C PHE A 171 16.48 19.83 -12.07
N VAL A 172 16.74 18.52 -11.87
CA VAL A 172 18.04 18.08 -11.30
C VAL A 172 18.55 16.70 -11.82
N PRO A 173 19.68 16.64 -12.53
CA PRO A 173 20.41 15.42 -12.92
C PRO A 173 20.89 14.51 -11.76
N LYS A 174 20.71 14.95 -10.49
CA LYS A 174 21.38 14.42 -9.29
C LYS A 174 20.59 13.30 -8.59
N LEU A 175 19.34 13.04 -8.98
CA LEU A 175 18.51 11.94 -8.46
C LEU A 175 18.91 10.55 -8.96
N ARG A 176 19.65 10.47 -10.08
CA ARG A 176 20.24 9.22 -10.56
C ARG A 176 21.29 8.66 -9.59
N ALA A 177 21.90 9.52 -8.77
CA ALA A 177 22.86 9.13 -7.73
C ALA A 177 22.16 8.65 -6.44
N VAL A 178 20.98 9.17 -6.10
CA VAL A 178 20.20 8.76 -4.91
C VAL A 178 19.61 7.37 -5.10
N TRP A 179 19.13 7.02 -6.30
CA TRP A 179 18.68 5.65 -6.60
C TRP A 179 19.82 4.61 -6.57
N ARG A 180 21.08 5.04 -6.66
CA ARG A 180 22.26 4.17 -6.47
C ARG A 180 22.53 3.82 -4.99
N TRP A 181 21.87 4.47 -4.02
CA TRP A 181 22.03 4.18 -2.59
C TRP A 181 21.31 2.91 -2.11
N GLY A 182 20.41 2.33 -2.93
CA GLY A 182 19.77 1.05 -2.64
C GLY A 182 20.58 -0.20 -3.05
N GLN A 183 21.77 -0.01 -3.63
CA GLN A 183 22.67 -1.12 -3.96
C GLN A 183 23.58 -1.40 -2.75
N PRO A 184 23.57 -2.62 -2.16
CA PRO A 184 24.47 -2.93 -1.06
C PRO A 184 25.92 -2.82 -1.54
N ARG A 185 26.65 -1.83 -1.01
CA ARG A 185 28.03 -1.52 -1.40
C ARG A 185 29.11 -2.20 -0.53
N THR A 186 28.75 -3.14 0.34
CA THR A 186 29.73 -3.80 1.23
C THR A 186 29.86 -5.30 0.91
N PRO A 187 31.06 -5.77 0.46
CA PRO A 187 31.32 -7.19 0.20
C PRO A 187 31.36 -8.08 1.46
N SER A 188 31.44 -7.48 2.65
CA SER A 188 31.78 -8.20 3.90
C SER A 188 30.59 -8.88 4.62
N VAL A 189 29.34 -8.52 4.33
CA VAL A 189 28.15 -9.07 5.02
C VAL A 189 27.59 -10.35 4.35
N ARG A 190 28.33 -10.96 3.41
CA ARG A 190 27.93 -12.25 2.80
C ARG A 190 28.22 -13.48 3.65
N ARG A 191 29.05 -13.38 4.70
CA ARG A 191 29.57 -14.56 5.40
C ARG A 191 28.85 -14.99 6.68
N ALA A 192 27.88 -14.23 7.19
CA ALA A 192 27.25 -14.52 8.49
C ALA A 192 25.71 -14.52 8.49
N ALA A 193 25.05 -14.57 7.33
CA ALA A 193 23.59 -14.62 7.26
C ALA A 193 23.09 -16.06 7.00
N PRO A 194 22.22 -16.63 7.85
CA PRO A 194 21.63 -17.95 7.63
C PRO A 194 20.93 -18.03 6.27
N SER A 195 21.04 -19.18 5.61
CA SER A 195 20.57 -19.43 4.23
C SER A 195 19.08 -19.11 3.98
N TRP A 196 18.24 -19.09 5.04
CA TRP A 196 16.83 -18.70 4.97
C TRP A 196 16.60 -17.20 4.64
N ILE A 197 17.50 -16.30 5.07
CA ILE A 197 17.34 -14.84 4.90
C ILE A 197 17.76 -14.47 3.48
N ILE A 198 18.80 -15.11 2.96
CA ILE A 198 19.26 -14.94 1.58
C ILE A 198 18.20 -15.43 0.58
N ARG A 199 17.45 -16.49 0.91
CA ARG A 199 16.29 -16.94 0.10
C ARG A 199 15.11 -15.96 0.16
N LYS A 200 14.78 -15.40 1.32
CA LYS A 200 13.73 -14.36 1.44
C LYS A 200 14.09 -13.07 0.70
N VAL A 201 15.34 -12.60 0.82
CA VAL A 201 15.82 -11.39 0.12
C VAL A 201 15.91 -11.62 -1.38
N ARG A 202 16.26 -12.83 -1.86
CA ARG A 202 16.14 -13.17 -3.29
C ARG A 202 14.70 -13.13 -3.78
N LEU A 203 13.73 -13.61 -3.00
CA LEU A 203 12.32 -13.59 -3.41
C LEU A 203 11.75 -12.16 -3.50
N VAL A 204 12.13 -11.28 -2.57
CA VAL A 204 11.74 -9.86 -2.60
C VAL A 204 12.43 -9.12 -3.76
N ARG A 205 13.71 -9.44 -4.01
CA ARG A 205 14.45 -8.92 -5.16
C ARG A 205 13.90 -9.40 -6.50
N TRP A 206 13.32 -10.59 -6.58
CA TRP A 206 12.62 -11.06 -7.77
C TRP A 206 11.34 -10.26 -8.05
N HIS A 207 10.56 -9.87 -7.04
CA HIS A 207 9.40 -9.00 -7.27
C HIS A 207 9.79 -7.58 -7.72
N TRP A 208 10.87 -7.01 -7.16
CA TRP A 208 11.31 -5.65 -7.53
C TRP A 208 12.12 -5.59 -8.83
N CYS A 209 12.85 -6.64 -9.19
CA CYS A 209 13.59 -6.69 -10.46
C CYS A 209 12.66 -6.82 -11.68
N TYR A 210 11.45 -7.36 -11.52
CA TYR A 210 10.44 -7.38 -12.57
C TYR A 210 9.81 -6.00 -12.82
N ALA A 211 9.69 -5.14 -11.81
CA ALA A 211 9.22 -3.77 -11.97
C ALA A 211 10.23 -2.89 -12.74
N GLY A 212 11.54 -3.15 -12.58
CA GLY A 212 12.58 -2.42 -13.30
C GLY A 212 12.82 -2.85 -14.75
N LEU A 213 12.44 -4.08 -15.12
CA LEU A 213 12.64 -4.61 -16.48
C LEU A 213 11.47 -4.32 -17.43
N LEU A 214 10.46 -3.59 -16.96
CA LEU A 214 9.24 -3.26 -17.70
C LEU A 214 9.18 -1.86 -18.29
N LEU A 215 10.17 -1.04 -17.94
CA LEU A 215 10.35 0.31 -18.45
C LEU A 215 11.66 0.40 -19.26
N ARG A 216 12.03 -0.69 -19.92
CA ARG A 216 12.96 -0.72 -21.05
C ARG A 216 12.28 -1.36 -22.25
#